data_AF-A0A532VJD7-F1
#
_entry.id   AF-A0A532VJD7-F1
#
_cell.length_a   1.000
_cell.length_b   1.000
_cell.length_c   1.000
_cell.angle_alpha   90.00
_cell.angle_beta   90.00
_cell.angle_gamma   90.00
#
_symmetry.space_group_name_H-M   'P 1'
#
loop_
_entity.id
_entity.type
_entity.pdbx_description
1 polymer ?
#
loop_
_entity_poly.entity_id
_entity_poly.type
_entity_poly.pdbx_seq_one_letter_code
_entity_poly.pdbx_strand_id
1 'polypeptide(L)'
;MAETIINTGTPPITWICNSIKKMAELREDPIGVRAVKIEEKARNTCLKKLEGLTKYFKTSPLCQDEETRKILLDELSKVRRVWQEKDWREYL
;
A
#
# COMPACT_ATOMS: atom_id res chain seq x y z
N MET A 1 8.44 -0.46 -9.59
CA MET A 1 7.27 -0.58 -8.67
C MET A 1 7.62 -0.20 -7.23
N ALA A 2 8.66 -0.77 -6.63
CA ALA A 2 9.10 -0.38 -5.28
C ALA A 2 9.56 1.08 -5.21
N GLU A 3 10.30 1.56 -6.21
CA GLU A 3 10.72 2.97 -6.31
C GLU A 3 9.55 3.95 -6.32
N THR A 4 8.45 3.63 -7.00
CA THR A 4 7.26 4.49 -7.03
C THR A 4 6.65 4.60 -5.64
N ILE A 5 6.50 3.49 -4.92
CA ILE A 5 5.95 3.47 -3.56
C ILE A 5 6.81 4.28 -2.60
N ILE A 6 8.13 4.17 -2.72
CA ILE A 6 9.08 4.91 -1.87
C ILE A 6 9.05 6.40 -2.21
N ASN A 7 9.03 6.77 -3.49
CA ASN A 7 9.03 8.18 -3.91
C ASN A 7 7.69 8.88 -3.64
N THR A 8 6.55 8.22 -3.82
CA THR A 8 5.23 8.85 -3.68
C THR A 8 4.59 8.61 -2.31
N GLY A 9 5.01 7.57 -1.58
CA GLY A 9 4.33 7.10 -0.38
C GLY A 9 2.93 6.55 -0.65
N THR A 10 2.52 6.41 -1.91
CA THR A 10 1.17 6.01 -2.30
C THR A 10 1.09 4.57 -2.79
N PRO A 11 -0.03 3.87 -2.56
CA PRO A 11 -0.23 2.54 -3.10
C PRO A 11 -0.27 2.57 -4.63
N PRO A 12 0.34 1.59 -5.33
CA PRO A 12 0.25 1.50 -6.77
C PRO A 12 -1.20 1.38 -7.22
N ILE A 13 -1.60 2.10 -8.28
CA ILE A 13 -2.95 2.00 -8.85
C ILE A 13 -3.33 0.55 -9.15
N THR A 14 -2.38 -0.27 -9.60
CA THR A 14 -2.62 -1.70 -9.88
C THR A 14 -3.04 -2.52 -8.65
N TRP A 15 -2.78 -2.03 -7.43
CA TRP A 15 -3.18 -2.70 -6.18
C TRP A 15 -4.55 -2.28 -5.69
N ILE A 16 -4.96 -1.05 -5.99
CA ILE A 16 -6.19 -0.43 -5.50
C ILE A 16 -7.27 -0.25 -6.58
N CYS A 17 -6.96 -0.49 -7.86
CA CYS A 17 -7.87 -0.23 -8.98
C CYS A 17 -9.24 -0.91 -8.82
N ASN A 18 -9.27 -2.13 -8.28
CA ASN A 18 -10.50 -2.86 -8.03
C ASN A 18 -11.30 -2.25 -6.87
N SER A 19 -10.62 -1.69 -5.86
CA SER A 19 -11.25 -1.00 -4.75
C SER A 19 -11.79 0.37 -5.17
N ILE A 20 -11.05 1.13 -5.99
CA ILE A 20 -11.51 2.39 -6.60
C ILE A 20 -12.79 2.15 -7.40
N LYS A 21 -12.81 1.14 -8.28
CA LYS A 21 -14.00 0.78 -9.05
C LYS A 21 -15.21 0.50 -8.14
N LYS A 22 -15.00 -0.30 -7.09
CA LYS A 22 -16.08 -0.62 -6.14
C LYS A 22 -16.55 0.59 -5.34
N MET A 23 -15.66 1.50 -4.96
CA MET A 23 -16.03 2.78 -4.34
C MET A 23 -16.85 3.64 -5.30
N ALA A 24 -16.46 3.72 -6.57
CA ALA A 24 -17.21 4.46 -7.59
C ALA A 24 -18.60 3.86 -7.89
N GLU A 25 -18.80 2.56 -7.67
CA GLU A 25 -20.10 1.89 -7.79
C GLU A 25 -21.04 2.19 -6.61
N LEU A 26 -20.52 2.60 -5.44
CA LEU A 26 -21.31 2.95 -4.26
C LEU A 26 -21.99 4.33 -4.34
N ARG A 27 -22.31 4.83 -5.55
CA ARG A 27 -22.81 6.19 -5.85
C ARG A 27 -23.83 6.77 -4.87
N GLU A 28 -24.62 5.93 -4.20
CA GLU A 28 -25.71 6.30 -3.29
C GLU A 28 -25.32 6.29 -1.80
N ASP A 29 -24.23 5.62 -1.39
CA ASP A 29 -23.82 5.53 0.02
C ASP A 29 -22.28 5.50 0.19
N PRO A 30 -21.60 6.63 -0.09
CA PRO A 30 -20.14 6.72 -0.07
C PRO A 30 -19.53 6.65 1.34
N ILE A 31 -20.35 6.65 2.39
CA ILE A 31 -19.92 6.63 3.80
C ILE A 31 -20.43 5.36 4.51
N GLY A 32 -21.16 4.51 3.78
CA GLY A 32 -21.77 3.31 4.29
C GLY A 32 -20.82 2.26 4.83
N VAL A 33 -21.39 1.27 5.52
CA VAL A 33 -20.70 0.05 5.95
C VAL A 33 -19.98 -0.64 4.77
N ARG A 34 -20.50 -0.52 3.55
CA ARG A 34 -19.86 -1.05 2.34
C ARG A 34 -18.59 -0.30 1.96
N ALA A 35 -18.59 1.03 2.05
CA ALA A 35 -17.40 1.86 1.78
C ALA A 35 -16.28 1.54 2.77
N VAL A 36 -16.61 1.48 4.07
CA VAL A 36 -15.66 1.09 5.13
C VAL A 36 -15.05 -0.29 4.86
N LYS A 37 -15.86 -1.28 4.46
CA LYS A 37 -15.35 -2.62 4.12
C LYS A 37 -14.43 -2.63 2.90
N ILE A 38 -14.70 -1.81 1.89
CA ILE A 38 -13.83 -1.70 0.71
C ILE A 38 -12.50 -1.05 1.10
N GLU A 39 -12.57 0.00 1.91
CA GLU A 39 -11.41 0.71 2.46
C GLU A 39 -10.52 -0.23 3.28
N GLU A 40 -11.07 -0.92 4.30
CA GLU A 40 -10.34 -1.88 5.12
C GLU A 40 -9.73 -3.00 4.28
N LYS A 41 -10.45 -3.47 3.26
CA LYS A 41 -9.95 -4.52 2.36
C LYS A 41 -8.82 -4.02 1.48
N ALA A 42 -8.91 -2.80 0.96
CA ALA A 42 -7.84 -2.17 0.18
C ALA A 42 -6.58 -2.01 1.03
N ARG A 43 -6.74 -1.45 2.24
CA ARG A 43 -5.68 -1.30 3.23
C ARG A 43 -4.99 -2.61 3.55
N ASN A 44 -5.74 -3.62 3.98
CA ASN A 44 -5.17 -4.91 4.36
C ASN A 44 -4.48 -5.61 3.19
N THR A 45 -5.02 -5.48 1.97
CA THR A 45 -4.41 -6.07 0.77
C THR A 45 -3.08 -5.40 0.44
N CYS A 46 -3.03 -4.07 0.49
CA CYS A 46 -1.82 -3.30 0.21
C CYS A 46 -0.76 -3.53 1.29
N LEU A 47 -1.14 -3.55 2.58
CA LEU A 47 -0.23 -3.86 3.68
C LEU A 47 0.38 -5.26 3.54
N LYS A 48 -0.42 -6.28 3.17
CA LYS A 48 0.09 -7.63 2.89
C LYS A 48 1.08 -7.65 1.72
N LYS A 49 0.78 -6.93 0.63
CA LYS A 49 1.68 -6.82 -0.51
C LYS A 49 2.98 -6.09 -0.16
N LEU A 50 2.90 -5.02 0.63
CA LEU A 50 4.04 -4.27 1.14
C LEU A 50 4.93 -5.16 2.02
N GLU A 51 4.33 -5.95 2.92
CA GLU A 51 5.06 -6.93 3.74
C GLU A 51 5.76 -7.99 2.87
N GLY A 52 5.09 -8.44 1.80
CA GLY A 52 5.71 -9.33 0.79
C GLY A 52 6.92 -8.69 0.11
N LEU A 53 6.85 -7.41 -0.25
CA LEU A 53 7.99 -6.67 -0.79
C LEU A 53 9.12 -6.54 0.24
N THR A 54 8.81 -6.15 1.48
CA THR A 54 9.80 -6.06 2.56
C THR A 54 10.49 -7.40 2.79
N LYS A 55 9.74 -8.52 2.79
CA LYS A 55 10.31 -9.86 2.91
C LYS A 55 11.19 -10.20 1.72
N TYR A 56 10.75 -9.89 0.50
CA TYR A 56 11.52 -10.08 -0.72
C TYR A 56 12.85 -9.33 -0.66
N PHE A 57 12.87 -8.04 -0.34
CA PHE A 57 14.12 -7.26 -0.22
C PHE A 57 15.00 -7.73 0.95
N LYS A 58 14.42 -8.30 2.00
CA LYS A 58 15.17 -8.87 3.13
C LYS A 58 15.89 -10.18 2.77
N THR A 59 15.32 -11.01 1.88
CA THR A 59 15.89 -12.32 1.53
C THR A 59 16.56 -12.35 0.17
N SER A 60 16.30 -11.34 -0.67
CA SER A 60 16.78 -11.33 -2.04
C SER A 60 18.24 -10.91 -2.13
N PRO A 61 19.08 -11.65 -2.88
CA PRO A 61 20.46 -11.26 -3.15
C PRO A 61 20.59 -10.08 -4.13
N LEU A 62 19.46 -9.55 -4.63
CA LEU A 62 19.42 -8.42 -5.58
C LEU A 62 19.94 -7.09 -4.98
N CYS A 63 19.90 -6.94 -3.65
CA CYS A 63 20.50 -5.78 -2.99
C CYS A 63 21.84 -6.21 -2.39
N GLN A 64 22.87 -6.28 -3.24
CA GLN A 64 24.24 -6.63 -2.82
C GLN A 64 24.84 -5.58 -1.88
N ASP A 65 24.32 -4.36 -1.94
CA ASP A 65 24.68 -3.27 -1.06
C ASP A 65 23.81 -3.27 0.21
N GLU A 66 24.43 -3.56 1.35
CA GLU A 66 23.76 -3.63 2.65
C GLU A 66 23.18 -2.28 3.09
N GLU A 67 23.82 -1.18 2.71
CA GLU A 67 23.40 0.18 3.05
C GLU A 67 22.12 0.54 2.29
N THR A 68 22.10 0.31 0.98
CA THR A 68 20.93 0.46 0.13
C THR A 68 19.78 -0.42 0.62
N ARG A 69 20.07 -1.65 1.04
CA ARG A 69 19.04 -2.55 1.58
C ARG A 69 18.42 -2.00 2.87
N LYS A 70 19.24 -1.47 3.79
CA LYS A 70 18.74 -0.85 5.03
C LYS A 70 17.87 0.36 4.73
N ILE A 71 18.31 1.25 3.84
CA ILE A 71 17.56 2.44 3.44
C ILE A 71 16.20 2.04 2.83
N LEU A 72 16.19 1.08 1.89
CA LEU A 72 14.95 0.60 1.27
C LEU A 72 13.98 0.01 2.31
N LEU A 73 14.48 -0.79 3.25
CA LEU A 73 13.65 -1.40 4.29
C LEU A 73 13.10 -0.35 5.27
N ASP A 74 13.89 0.67 5.60
CA ASP A 74 13.47 1.79 6.44
C ASP A 74 12.36 2.62 5.75
N GLU A 75 12.55 2.95 4.48
CA GLU A 75 11.54 3.65 3.69
C GLU A 75 10.23 2.84 3.56
N LEU A 76 10.32 1.54 3.26
CA LEU A 76 9.14 0.67 3.23
C LEU A 76 8.44 0.59 4.59
N SER A 77 9.19 0.66 5.69
CA SER A 77 8.64 0.70 7.05
C SER A 77 7.88 2.00 7.31
N LYS A 78 8.43 3.15 6.88
CA LYS A 78 7.75 4.45 6.96
C LYS A 78 6.46 4.45 6.15
N VAL A 79 6.50 3.96 4.92
CA VAL A 79 5.31 3.84 4.07
C VAL A 79 4.25 2.95 4.72
N ARG A 80 4.66 1.80 5.30
CA ARG A 80 3.75 0.91 6.03
C ARG A 80 3.03 1.64 7.15
N ARG A 81 3.76 2.46 7.91
CA ARG A 81 3.23 3.22 9.03
C ARG A 81 2.24 4.28 8.55
N VAL A 82 2.58 5.05 7.51
CA VAL A 82 1.65 6.00 6.87
C VAL A 82 0.37 5.29 6.44
N TRP A 83 0.49 4.13 5.81
CA TRP A 83 -0.65 3.34 5.36
C TRP A 83 -1.47 2.73 6.50
N GLN A 84 -0.95 2.67 7.73
CA GLN A 84 -1.72 2.24 8.89
C GLN A 84 -2.46 3.38 9.58
N GLU A 85 -1.92 4.59 9.52
CA GLU A 85 -2.45 5.75 10.25
C GLU A 85 -3.36 6.62 9.38
N LYS A 86 -3.17 6.60 8.05
CA LYS A 86 -3.91 7.46 7.12
C LYS A 86 -5.29 6.93 6.74
N ASP A 87 -6.20 7.85 6.43
CA ASP A 87 -7.50 7.56 5.86
C ASP A 87 -7.35 7.07 4.41
N TRP A 88 -7.87 5.88 4.12
CA TRP A 88 -7.66 5.22 2.83
C TRP A 88 -8.60 5.72 1.75
N ARG A 89 -9.61 6.54 2.09
CA ARG A 89 -10.48 7.19 1.10
C ARG A 89 -9.73 8.21 0.28
N GLU A 90 -8.66 8.79 0.80
CA GLU A 90 -7.79 9.69 0.03
C GLU A 90 -7.11 8.98 -1.14
N TYR A 91 -7.06 7.64 -1.13
CA TYR A 91 -6.49 6.83 -2.21
C TYR A 91 -7.53 6.15 -3.11
N LEU A 92 -8.81 6.12 -2.71
CA LEU A 92 -9.86 5.29 -3.32
C LEU A 92 -10.97 6.12 -3.96
#